data_AF-A0A1I1LDH6-F1
#
_entry.id   AF-A0A1I1LDH6-F1
#
_cell.length_a   1.000
_cell.length_b   1.000
_cell.length_c   1.000
_cell.angle_alpha   90.00
_cell.angle_beta   90.00
_cell.angle_gamma   90.00
#
_symmetry.space_group_name_H-M   'P 1'
#
loop_
_entity.id
_entity.type
_entity.pdbx_description
1 polymer ?
#
loop_
_entity_poly.entity_id
_entity_poly.type
_entity_poly.pdbx_seq_one_letter_code
_entity_poly.pdbx_strand_id
1 'polypeptide(L)' 'MSDFQEFLEEKEKIDSLVNQGYRIEHITENLSGAFVDFKKSKEVNEYQQLHIKTAEGRKYFSVFLLEAAYISKK' A
#
# COMPACT_ATOMS: atom_id res chain seq x y z
N MET A 1 17.58 -12.95 5.16
CA MET A 1 16.10 -13.06 5.08
C MET A 1 15.76 -13.05 3.60
N SER A 2 14.87 -13.92 3.13
CA SER A 2 14.52 -14.02 1.70
C SER A 2 13.62 -12.85 1.29
N ASP A 3 13.86 -12.24 0.14
CA ASP A 3 13.03 -11.14 -0.42
C ASP A 3 11.54 -11.50 -0.46
N PHE A 4 11.22 -12.79 -0.59
CA PHE A 4 9.84 -13.28 -0.57
C PHE A 4 9.16 -13.14 0.81
N GLN A 5 9.92 -13.28 1.89
CA GLN A 5 9.40 -13.11 3.25
C GLN A 5 9.07 -11.64 3.51
N GLU A 6 9.94 -10.73 3.06
CA GLU A 6 9.69 -9.29 3.15
C GLU A 6 8.43 -8.89 2.36
N PHE A 7 8.25 -9.47 1.17
CA PHE A 7 7.03 -9.25 0.37
C PHE A 7 5.76 -9.72 1.08
N LEU A 8 5.80 -10.90 1.74
CA LEU A 8 4.65 -11.42 2.48
C LEU A 8 4.26 -10.49 3.63
N GLU A 9 5.24 -10.00 4.38
CA GLU A 9 4.99 -9.05 5.47
C GLU A 9 4.45 -7.70 4.96
N GLU A 10 4.98 -7.21 3.84
CA GLU A 10 4.49 -5.99 3.18
C GLU A 10 3.04 -6.15 2.75
N LYS A 11 2.70 -7.27 2.10
CA LYS A 11 1.35 -7.58 1.66
C LYS A 11 0.38 -7.66 2.83
N GLU A 12 0.74 -8.40 3.88
CA GLU A 12 -0.12 -8.56 5.07
C GLU A 12 -0.40 -7.21 5.74
N LYS A 13 0.59 -6.32 5.80
CA LYS A 13 0.40 -4.95 6.32
C LYS A 13 -0.56 -4.14 5.45
N ILE A 14 -0.42 -4.19 4.12
CA ILE A 14 -1.35 -3.52 3.20
C ILE A 14 -2.77 -4.05 3.42
N ASP A 15 -2.95 -5.36 3.40
CA ASP A 15 -4.26 -6.00 3.57
C ASP A 15 -4.89 -5.64 4.92
N SER A 16 -4.09 -5.61 5.99
CA SER A 16 -4.54 -5.19 7.31
C SER A 16 -5.01 -3.74 7.34
N LEU A 17 -4.27 -2.80 6.73
CA LEU A 17 -4.67 -1.39 6.66
C LEU A 17 -5.93 -1.20 5.83
N VAL A 18 -6.03 -1.86 4.68
CA VAL A 18 -7.21 -1.82 3.82
C VAL A 18 -8.44 -2.35 4.56
N ASN A 19 -8.31 -3.48 5.28
CA ASN A 19 -9.39 -4.03 6.12
C ASN A 19 -9.80 -3.10 7.27
N GLN A 20 -8.86 -2.34 7.82
CA GLN A 20 -9.14 -1.32 8.83
C GLN A 20 -9.83 -0.06 8.25
N GLY A 21 -10.03 -0.01 6.93
CA GLY A 21 -10.69 1.10 6.23
C GLY A 21 -9.74 2.24 5.86
N TYR A 22 -8.44 2.00 5.87
CA TYR A 22 -7.47 2.94 5.32
C TYR A 22 -7.49 2.88 3.79
N ARG A 23 -7.23 4.02 3.17
CA ARG A 23 -7.08 4.16 1.73
C ARG A 23 -5.74 4.78 1.41
N ILE A 24 -5.17 4.40 0.28
CA ILE A 24 -3.95 5.03 -0.22
C ILE A 24 -4.28 6.47 -0.60
N GLU A 25 -3.51 7.41 -0.04
CA GLU A 25 -3.64 8.84 -0.34
C GLU A 25 -2.47 9.32 -1.21
N HIS A 26 -1.24 8.93 -0.86
CA HIS A 26 -0.03 9.30 -1.59
C HIS A 26 0.90 8.11 -1.77
N ILE A 27 1.63 8.12 -2.88
CA ILE A 27 2.67 7.14 -3.18
C ILE A 27 3.92 7.88 -3.64
N THR A 28 5.05 7.54 -3.04
CA THR A 28 6.36 8.09 -3.35
C THR A 28 7.29 6.95 -3.74
N GLU A 29 7.54 6.78 -5.03
CA GLU A 29 8.49 5.79 -5.53
C GLU A 29 9.91 6.35 -5.57
N ASN A 30 10.90 5.54 -5.20
CA ASN A 30 12.32 5.91 -5.25
C ASN A 30 13.19 4.70 -5.63
N LEU A 31 14.51 4.93 -5.75
CA LEU A 31 15.48 3.89 -6.13
C LEU A 31 15.63 2.77 -5.08
N SER A 32 15.12 2.96 -3.86
CA SER A 32 15.19 2.00 -2.76
C SER A 32 13.86 1.25 -2.53
N GLY A 33 12.79 1.60 -3.26
CA GLY A 33 11.46 1.03 -3.04
C GLY A 33 10.34 2.02 -3.34
N ALA A 34 9.20 1.84 -2.69
CA ALA A 34 8.05 2.72 -2.76
C ALA A 34 7.50 2.97 -1.36
N PHE A 35 7.24 4.23 -1.03
CA PHE A 35 6.52 4.62 0.17
C PHE A 35 5.05 4.83 -0.19
N VAL A 36 4.16 4.17 0.53
CA VAL A 36 2.71 4.28 0.34
C VAL A 36 2.11 4.84 1.62
N ASP A 37 1.52 6.02 1.51
CA ASP A 37 0.84 6.70 2.60
C ASP A 37 -0.63 6.32 2.58
N PHE A 38 -1.07 5.74 3.69
CA PHE A 38 -2.44 5.34 3.94
C PHE A 38 -3.10 6.31 4.89
N LYS A 39 -4.34 6.70 4.59
CA LYS A 39 -5.17 7.56 5.43
C LYS A 39 -6.53 6.95 5.66
N LYS A 40 -7.02 7.04 6.89
CA LYS A 40 -8.37 6.62 7.25
C LYS A 40 -9.34 7.78 7.09
N SER A 41 -10.37 7.60 6.25
CA SER A 41 -11.31 8.67 5.91
C SER A 41 -12.07 9.27 7.10
N LYS A 42 -12.14 8.58 8.24
CA LYS A 42 -12.89 9.01 9.43
C LYS A 42 -12.05 9.75 10.47
N GLU A 43 -10.73 9.66 10.41
CA GLU A 43 -9.84 10.19 11.44
C GLU A 43 -8.76 11.05 10.78
N VAL A 44 -8.84 12.37 11.00
CA VAL A 44 -8.01 13.37 10.31
C VAL A 44 -6.52 13.24 10.67
N ASN A 45 -6.18 12.46 11.70
CA ASN A 45 -4.82 12.28 12.20
C ASN A 45 -4.27 10.85 12.10
N GLU A 46 -5.02 9.88 11.56
CA GLU A 46 -4.51 8.51 11.35
C GLU A 46 -3.91 8.37 9.95
N TYR A 47 -2.58 8.53 9.88
CA TYR A 47 -1.76 8.27 8.70
C TYR A 47 -0.79 7.13 8.98
N GLN A 48 -0.75 6.15 8.08
CA GLN A 48 0.20 5.05 8.15
C GLN A 48 1.02 5.01 6.86
N GLN A 49 2.33 5.20 6.98
CA GLN A 49 3.24 5.01 5.86
C GLN A 49 3.76 3.57 5.87
N LEU A 50 3.70 2.91 4.71
CA LEU A 50 4.34 1.63 4.46
C LEU A 50 5.47 1.79 3.45
N HIS A 51 6.64 1.26 3.77
CA HIS A 51 7.77 1.20 2.86
C HIS A 51 7.85 -0.19 2.22
N ILE A 52 7.58 -0.23 0.93
CA ILE A 52 7.67 -1.41 0.07
C ILE A 52 9.04 -1.42 -0.59
N LYS A 53 9.90 -2.36 -0.20
CA LYS A 53 11.25 -2.50 -0.77
C LYS A 53 11.26 -3.52 -1.91
N THR A 54 10.38 -4.52 -1.83
CA THR A 54 10.38 -5.64 -2.76
C THR A 54 9.82 -5.28 -4.13
N ALA A 55 10.35 -5.92 -5.18
CA ALA A 55 9.84 -5.72 -6.54
C ALA A 55 8.41 -6.27 -6.72
N GLU A 56 8.08 -7.37 -6.04
CA GLU A 56 6.73 -7.95 -6.06
C GLU A 56 5.72 -7.07 -5.31
N GLY A 57 6.13 -6.44 -4.20
CA GLY A 57 5.30 -5.46 -3.50
C GLY A 57 4.91 -4.29 -4.42
N ARG A 58 5.83 -3.86 -5.29
CA ARG A 58 5.55 -2.79 -6.28
C ARG A 58 4.47 -3.18 -7.29
N LYS A 59 4.49 -4.41 -7.79
CA LYS A 59 3.44 -4.92 -8.68
C LYS A 59 2.11 -4.99 -7.95
N TYR A 60 2.12 -5.50 -6.71
CA TYR A 60 0.92 -5.72 -5.94
C TYR A 60 0.15 -4.42 -5.66
N PHE A 61 0.82 -3.39 -5.11
CA PHE A 61 0.14 -2.12 -4.83
C PHE A 61 -0.31 -1.40 -6.11
N SER A 62 0.44 -1.54 -7.21
CA SER A 62 0.07 -0.95 -8.50
C SER A 62 -1.22 -1.55 -9.06
N VAL A 63 -1.38 -2.88 -8.98
CA VAL A 63 -2.63 -3.55 -9.37
C VAL A 63 -3.77 -3.11 -8.46
N PHE A 64 -3.53 -3.05 -7.14
CA PHE A 64 -4.53 -2.60 -6.18
C PHE A 64 -5.01 -1.16 -6.46
N LEU A 65 -4.12 -0.24 -6.80
CA LEU A 65 -4.49 1.13 -7.20
C LEU A 65 -5.35 1.16 -8.46
N LEU A 66 -4.98 0.37 -9.47
CA LEU A 66 -5.73 0.30 -10.71
C LEU A 66 -7.16 -0.22 -10.47
N GLU A 67 -7.29 -1.21 -9.59
CA GLU A 67 -8.58 -1.76 -9.19
C GLU A 67 -9.41 -0.74 -8.39
N ALA A 68 -8.80 -0.04 -7.43
CA ALA A 68 -9.48 1.01 -6.67
C ALA A 68 -9.93 2.18 -7.58
N ALA A 69 -9.10 2.60 -8.54
CA ALA A 69 -9.43 3.63 -9.51
C ALA A 69 -10.54 3.18 -10.49
N TYR A 70 -10.56 1.89 -10.86
CA TYR A 70 -11.60 1.32 -11.71
C TYR A 70 -12.97 1.29 -11.02
N ILE A 71 -13.01 0.86 -9.75
CA ILE A 71 -14.25 0.78 -8.96
C ILE A 71 -14.86 2.17 -8.74
N SER A 72 -14.05 3.22 -8.62
CA SER A 72 -14.55 4.60 -8.43
C SER A 72 -15.18 5.24 -9.68
N LYS A 73 -15.06 4.62 -10.87
CA LYS A 73 -15.64 5.13 -12.13
C LYS A 73 -17.01 4.52 -12.49
N LYS A 74 -17.55 3.61 -11.67
CA LYS A 74 -18.82 2.91 -11.91
C LYS A 74 -19.89 3.42 -10.96
#